data_AF-A0A420IHF6-F1
#
_entry.id   AF-A0A420IHF6-F1
#
_cell.length_a   1.000
_cell.length_b   1.000
_cell.length_c   1.000
_cell.angle_alpha   90.00
_cell.angle_beta   90.00
_cell.angle_gamma   90.00
#
_symmetry.space_group_name_H-M   'P 1'
#
loop_
_entity.id
_entity.type
_entity.pdbx_description
1 polymer ?
#
loop_
_entity_poly.entity_id
_entity_poly.type
_entity_poly.pdbx_seq_one_letter_code
_entity_poly.pdbx_strand_id
1 'polypeptide(L)' 'MPNLTGKMTREFHHPYAAYDIQKTFMDVVYQVLENEGVGILESPTGTGKSLSLICGSLTWLRDHKEKALQKALDEHINGK' A
#
# COMPACT_ATOMS: atom_id res chain seq x y z
N MET A 1 6.91 -2.01 18.05
CA MET A 1 6.94 -2.58 16.69
C MET A 1 5.54 -3.06 16.36
N PRO A 2 4.86 -2.53 15.33
CA PRO A 2 3.55 -3.06 14.96
C PRO A 2 3.68 -4.50 14.49
N ASN A 3 2.77 -5.36 14.96
CA ASN A 3 2.73 -6.79 14.71
C ASN A 3 2.47 -7.07 13.22
N LEU A 4 3.38 -7.80 12.54
CA LEU A 4 3.27 -8.23 11.14
C LEU A 4 2.44 -9.52 10.96
N THR A 5 1.58 -9.87 11.92
CA THR A 5 0.77 -11.09 11.88
C THR A 5 -0.48 -10.88 11.02
N GLY A 6 -0.30 -11.00 9.72
CA GLY A 6 -1.38 -10.96 8.73
C GLY A 6 -0.81 -10.79 7.34
N LYS A 7 -0.24 -11.85 6.77
CA LYS A 7 0.25 -11.87 5.39
C LYS A 7 -0.94 -11.81 4.42
N MET A 8 -1.53 -10.63 4.27
CA MET A 8 -2.33 -10.28 3.10
C MET A 8 -1.32 -9.94 2.01
N THR A 9 -1.06 -10.87 1.10
CA THR A 9 -0.27 -10.56 -0.10
C THR A 9 -1.06 -9.56 -0.93
N ARG A 10 -0.80 -8.26 -0.75
CA ARG A 10 -1.39 -7.20 -1.57
C ARG A 10 -0.80 -7.28 -2.96
N GLU A 11 -1.66 -7.14 -3.97
CA GLU A 11 -1.22 -7.09 -5.35
C GLU A 11 -0.82 -5.66 -5.71
N PHE A 12 0.48 -5.40 -5.73
CA PHE A 12 1.03 -4.08 -6.03
C PHE A 12 1.13 -3.75 -7.52
N HIS A 13 0.63 -4.62 -8.39
CA HIS A 13 0.66 -4.46 -9.85
C HIS A 13 2.06 -4.12 -10.38
N HIS A 14 3.08 -4.73 -9.77
CA HIS A 14 4.46 -4.55 -10.19
C HIS A 14 4.61 -5.10 -11.62
N PRO A 15 5.26 -4.37 -12.55
CA PRO A 15 5.30 -4.76 -13.97
C PRO A 15 6.12 -6.04 -14.26
N TYR A 16 6.83 -6.53 -13.25
CA TYR A 16 7.64 -7.76 -13.28
C TYR A 16 7.36 -8.59 -12.01
N ALA A 17 7.80 -9.83 -11.97
CA ALA A 17 7.82 -10.62 -10.74
C ALA A 17 8.68 -9.91 -9.67
N ALA A 18 8.01 -9.33 -8.66
CA ALA A 18 8.68 -8.57 -7.62
C ALA A 18 9.49 -9.50 -6.69
N TYR A 19 10.70 -9.08 -6.34
CA TYR A 19 11.50 -9.73 -5.30
C TYR A 19 10.87 -9.52 -3.92
N ASP A 20 11.17 -10.39 -2.96
CA ASP A 20 10.56 -10.32 -1.63
C ASP A 20 10.92 -9.03 -0.88
N ILE A 21 12.12 -8.48 -1.11
CA ILE A 21 12.51 -7.17 -0.56
C ILE A 21 11.66 -6.03 -1.13
N GLN A 22 11.26 -6.11 -2.41
CA GLN A 22 10.40 -5.12 -3.05
C GLN A 22 8.97 -5.23 -2.52
N LYS A 23 8.44 -6.45 -2.33
CA LYS A 23 7.13 -6.67 -1.71
C LYS A 23 7.07 -6.07 -0.31
N THR A 24 8.09 -6.36 0.50
CA THR A 24 8.22 -5.81 1.85
C THR A 24 8.28 -4.28 1.82
N PHE A 25 9.08 -3.70 0.92
CA PHE A 25 9.16 -2.25 0.74
C PHE A 25 7.79 -1.64 0.40
N MET A 26 7.07 -2.23 -0.56
CA MET A 26 5.74 -1.77 -0.98
C MET A 26 4.70 -1.88 0.14
N ASP A 27 4.73 -2.97 0.92
CA ASP A 27 3.88 -3.14 2.10
C ASP A 27 4.14 -2.07 3.15
N VAL A 28 5.40 -1.73 3.42
CA VAL A 28 5.74 -0.65 4.38
C VAL A 28 5.29 0.71 3.85
N VAL A 29 5.49 1.01 2.56
CA VAL A 29 4.97 2.24 1.94
C VAL A 29 3.46 2.36 2.12
N TYR A 30 2.73 1.29 1.80
CA TYR A 30 1.27 1.24 1.95
C TYR A 30 0.85 1.52 3.40
N GLN A 31 1.48 0.85 4.38
CA GLN A 31 1.16 1.03 5.79
C GLN A 31 1.46 2.45 6.30
N VAL A 32 2.55 3.07 5.85
CA VAL A 32 2.90 4.44 6.23
C VAL A 32 1.82 5.41 5.74
N LEU A 33 1.37 5.25 4.50
CA LEU A 33 0.31 6.08 3.92
C LEU A 33 -1.04 5.85 4.61
N GLU A 34 -1.41 4.58 4.86
CA GLU A 34 -2.67 4.23 5.55
C GLU A 34 -2.72 4.78 6.98
N ASN A 35 -1.58 4.89 7.64
CA ASN A 35 -1.47 5.45 9.00
C ASN A 35 -1.25 6.98 9.01
N GLU A 36 -1.33 7.65 7.85
CA GLU A 36 -1.10 9.10 7.72
C GLU A 36 0.23 9.57 8.33
N GLY A 37 1.28 8.73 8.23
CA GLY A 37 2.55 8.92 8.91
C GLY A 37 3.74 9.22 7.99
N VAL A 38 4.92 9.40 8.60
CA VAL A 38 6.20 9.54 7.90
C VAL A 38 7.02 8.26 8.08
N GLY A 39 7.47 7.68 6.97
CA GLY A 39 8.32 6.49 6.94
C GLY A 39 9.72 6.80 6.42
N ILE A 40 10.74 6.29 7.11
CA ILE A 40 12.13 6.29 6.62
C ILE A 40 12.44 4.88 6.14
N LEU A 41 12.58 4.71 4.83
CA LEU A 41 12.80 3.42 4.19
C LEU A 41 14.14 3.39 3.44
N GLU A 42 14.99 2.47 3.84
CA GLU A 42 16.24 2.14 3.17
C GLU A 42 16.12 0.81 2.42
N SER A 43 16.71 0.74 1.23
CA SER A 43 16.88 -0.51 0.49
C SER A 43 18.25 -0.49 -0.20
N PRO A 44 18.88 -1.66 -0.46
CA PRO A 44 20.11 -1.72 -1.22
C PRO A 44 19.96 -1.04 -2.59
N THR A 45 21.05 -0.51 -3.14
CA THR A 45 21.05 0.09 -4.48
C THR A 45 20.74 -0.97 -5.54
N GLY A 46 19.99 -0.60 -6.59
CA GLY A 46 19.66 -1.51 -7.69
C GLY A 46 18.44 -2.41 -7.46
N THR A 47 17.78 -2.34 -6.30
CA THR A 47 16.57 -3.15 -6.00
C THR A 47 15.27 -2.49 -6.47
N GLY A 48 15.32 -1.45 -7.31
CA GLY A 48 14.13 -0.82 -7.88
C GLY A 48 13.30 0.02 -6.90
N LYS A 49 13.93 0.66 -5.89
CA LYS A 49 13.26 1.49 -4.86
C LYS A 49 12.21 2.45 -5.43
N SER A 50 12.56 3.19 -6.50
CA SER A 50 11.64 4.14 -7.12
C SER A 50 10.39 3.46 -7.68
N LEU A 51 10.55 2.33 -8.38
CA LEU A 51 9.43 1.57 -8.92
C LEU A 51 8.56 0.99 -7.80
N SER A 52 9.18 0.40 -6.77
CA SER A 52 8.47 -0.12 -5.60
C SER A 52 7.71 0.99 -4.88
N LEU A 53 8.31 2.18 -4.68
CA LEU A 53 7.63 3.32 -4.09
C LEU A 53 6.38 3.72 -4.90
N ILE A 54 6.50 3.81 -6.23
CA ILE A 54 5.37 4.15 -7.10
C ILE A 54 4.27 3.09 -7.01
N CYS A 55 4.60 1.81 -7.14
CA CYS A 55 3.65 0.70 -7.05
C CYS A 55 2.93 0.68 -5.69
N GLY A 56 3.66 0.84 -4.58
CA GLY A 56 3.08 0.92 -3.24
C GLY A 56 2.11 2.09 -3.09
N SER A 57 2.54 3.29 -3.48
CA SER A 57 1.74 4.52 -3.38
C SER A 57 0.49 4.51 -4.25
N LEU A 58 0.59 4.04 -5.50
CA LEU A 58 -0.56 3.99 -6.41
C LEU A 58 -1.57 2.92 -6.00
N THR A 59 -1.10 1.77 -5.50
CA THR A 59 -1.98 0.73 -4.94
C THR A 59 -2.76 1.29 -3.75
N TRP A 60 -2.07 1.96 -2.81
CA TRP A 60 -2.73 2.62 -1.69
C TRP A 60 -3.76 3.65 -2.14
N LEU A 61 -3.40 4.52 -3.08
CA LEU A 61 -4.29 5.57 -3.55
C LEU A 61 -5.58 5.00 -4.18
N ARG A 62 -5.47 3.92 -4.95
CA ARG A 62 -6.63 3.25 -5.56
C ARG A 62 -7.54 2.67 -4.48
N ASP A 63 -6.98 1.88 -3.57
CA ASP A 63 -7.73 1.26 -2.47
C ASP A 63 -8.39 2.32 -1.57
N HIS A 64 -7.69 3.42 -1.27
CA HIS A 64 -8.20 4.50 -0.44
C HIS A 64 -9.41 5.20 -1.09
N LYS A 65 -9.35 5.47 -2.41
CA LYS A 65 -10.47 6.04 -3.16
C LYS A 65 -11.67 5.10 -3.22
N GLU A 66 -11.43 3.81 -3.43
CA GLU A 66 -12.48 2.79 -3.46
C GLU A 66 -13.20 2.68 -2.11
N LYS A 67 -12.46 2.61 -1.00
CA LYS A 67 -13.02 2.63 0.35
C LYS A 67 -13.84 3.89 0.63
N ALA A 68 -13.35 5.06 0.21
CA ALA A 68 -14.06 6.33 0.39
C ALA A 68 -15.38 6.36 -0.39
N LEU A 69 -15.38 5.86 -1.63
CA LEU A 69 -16.58 5.74 -2.44
C LEU A 69 -17.58 4.75 -1.82
N GLN A 70 -17.12 3.57 -1.41
CA GLN A 70 -17.97 2.56 -0.77
C GLN A 70 -18.63 3.12 0.49
N LYS A 71 -17.85 3.82 1.32
CA LYS A 71 -18.39 4.48 2.53
C LYS A 71 -19.48 5.50 2.19
N ALA A 72 -19.28 6.32 1.16
CA ALA A 72 -20.28 7.29 0.74
C ALA A 72 -21.57 6.62 0.21
N LEU A 73 -21.44 5.51 -0.51
CA LEU A 73 -22.59 4.70 -0.96
C LEU A 73 -23.32 4.05 0.21
N ASP A 74 -22.59 3.48 1.17
CA ASP A 74 -23.16 2.84 2.36
C ASP A 74 -23.90 3.86 3.24
N GLU A 75 -23.37 5.09 3.36
CA GLU A 75 -24.04 6.20 4.06
C GLU A 75 -25.34 6.61 3.36
N HIS A 76 -25.36 6.62 2.01
CA HIS A 76 -26.56 6.93 1.23
C HIS A 76 -27.63 5.84 1.33
N ILE A 77 -27.23 4.56 1.26
CA ILE A 77 -28.15 3.41 1.37
C ILE A 77 -28.74 3.30 2.78
N ASN A 78 -27.93 3.56 3.82
CA ASN A 78 -28.36 3.43 5.22
C ASN A 78 -29.12 4.66 5.76
N GLY A 79 -29.47 5.63 4.91
CA GLY A 79 -30.50 6.63 5.19
C GLY A 79 -30.20 7.56 6.37
N LYS A 80 -29.06 8.26 6.34
CA LYS A 80 -28.93 9.56 7.02
C LYS A 80 -29.13 10.70 6.04
#